data_AF-A0AAU0QU34-F1
#
_entry.id   AF-A0AAU0QU34-F1
#
_cell.length_a   1.000
_cell.length_b   1.000
_cell.length_c   1.000
_cell.angle_alpha   90.00
_cell.angle_beta   90.00
_cell.angle_gamma   90.00
#
_symmetry.space_group_name_H-M   'P 1'
#
loop_
_entity.id
_entity.type
_entity.pdbx_description
1 polymer ?
#
loop_
_entity_poly.entity_id
_entity_poly.type
_entity_poly.pdbx_seq_one_letter_code
_entity_poly.pdbx_strand_id
1 'polypeptide(L)'
;MQQSKKRCSYCKKYKDLDQFHECKSNFDGLQGRCKPCNNRTRNTNKKTLIIPVEIDGEMIDHRYCKTCEELKPLDQFFSNGRGGRKAHCKPCYVEKVKKSKAIREALKNNRPDQARAIA
;
A
#
# COMPACT_ATOMS: atom_id res chain seq x y z
N MET A 1 2.23 31.91 18.72
CA MET A 1 3.30 31.01 18.23
C MET A 1 3.36 31.14 16.72
N GLN A 2 4.47 31.65 16.16
CA GLN A 2 4.61 31.83 14.71
C GLN A 2 4.67 30.43 14.07
N GLN A 3 3.61 30.02 13.37
CA GLN A 3 3.61 28.76 12.64
C GLN A 3 4.56 28.90 11.44
N SER A 4 5.73 28.27 11.51
CA SER A 4 6.63 28.17 10.38
C SER A 4 5.99 27.29 9.31
N LYS A 5 5.93 27.80 8.07
CA LYS A 5 5.34 27.10 6.93
C LYS A 5 6.43 26.70 5.95
N LYS A 6 6.33 25.49 5.40
CA LYS A 6 7.23 24.95 4.37
C LYS A 6 6.49 24.79 3.06
N ARG A 7 7.15 25.13 1.94
CA ARG A 7 6.62 24.93 0.59
C ARG A 7 6.87 23.49 0.14
N CYS A 8 5.81 22.77 -0.22
CA CYS A 8 5.96 21.43 -0.81
C CYS A 8 6.62 21.52 -2.20
N SER A 9 7.69 20.76 -2.42
CA SER A 9 8.41 20.75 -3.70
C SER A 9 7.60 20.20 -4.87
N TYR A 10 6.53 19.43 -4.60
CA TYR A 10 5.66 18.83 -5.62
C TYR A 10 4.40 19.67 -5.90
N CYS A 11 3.49 19.79 -4.93
CA CYS A 11 2.23 20.54 -5.14
C CYS A 11 2.38 22.06 -5.02
N LYS A 12 3.58 22.55 -4.69
CA LYS A 12 3.96 23.96 -4.59
C LYS A 12 3.18 24.81 -3.56
N LYS A 13 2.28 24.21 -2.78
CA LYS A 13 1.53 24.85 -1.68
C LYS A 13 2.37 24.97 -0.42
N TYR A 14 2.22 26.07 0.31
CA TYR A 14 2.73 26.24 1.68
C TYR A 14 1.83 25.49 2.66
N LYS A 15 2.45 24.77 3.59
CA LYS A 15 1.79 23.97 4.62
C LYS A 15 2.58 24.07 5.91
N ASP A 16 1.92 23.78 7.02
CA ASP A 16 2.58 23.72 8.33
C ASP A 16 3.60 22.58 8.38
N LEU A 17 4.62 22.71 9.23
CA LEU A 17 5.72 21.74 9.31
C LEU A 17 5.24 20.31 9.66
N ASP A 18 4.17 20.19 10.44
CA ASP A 18 3.55 18.92 10.80
C ASP A 18 2.94 18.18 9.60
N GLN A 19 2.74 18.86 8.47
CA GLN A 19 2.27 18.30 7.21
C GLN A 19 3.40 17.65 6.40
N PHE A 20 4.62 17.57 6.95
CA PHE A 20 5.79 16.94 6.35
C PHE A 20 6.27 15.79 7.25
N HIS A 21 6.86 14.75 6.65
CA HIS A 21 7.50 13.69 7.44
C HIS A 21 8.88 14.14 7.89
N GLU A 22 9.30 13.72 9.07
CA GLU A 22 10.65 13.92 9.55
C GLU A 22 11.67 13.20 8.66
N CYS A 23 12.78 13.87 8.39
CA CYS A 23 13.90 13.38 7.61
C CYS A 23 15.18 14.03 8.12
N LYS A 24 15.81 13.38 9.11
CA LYS A 24 16.99 13.91 9.81
C LYS A 24 18.21 14.19 8.91
N SER A 25 18.23 13.63 7.70
CA SER A 25 19.27 13.87 6.70
C SER A 25 19.13 15.21 5.96
N ASN A 26 17.97 15.87 6.04
CA ASN A 26 17.74 17.16 5.38
C ASN A 26 18.10 18.31 6.31
N PHE A 27 18.51 19.44 5.72
CA PHE A 27 18.92 20.65 6.46
C PHE A 27 17.90 21.13 7.49
N ASP A 28 16.61 21.04 7.18
CA ASP A 28 15.52 21.45 8.08
C ASP A 28 14.84 20.27 8.80
N GLY A 29 15.45 19.08 8.74
CA GLY A 29 14.93 17.87 9.38
C GLY A 29 13.61 17.36 8.81
N LEU A 30 13.11 17.90 7.68
CA LEU A 30 11.81 17.58 7.12
C LEU A 30 11.91 17.17 5.64
N GLN A 31 11.04 16.28 5.20
CA GLN A 31 10.92 15.93 3.79
C GLN A 31 10.61 17.16 2.91
N GLY A 32 11.10 17.16 1.67
CA GLY A 32 10.81 18.24 0.71
C GLY A 32 9.36 18.22 0.19
N ARG A 33 8.68 17.06 0.25
CA ARG A 33 7.28 16.87 -0.14
C ARG A 33 6.40 16.73 1.09
N CYS A 34 5.20 17.30 1.05
CA CYS A 34 4.22 17.11 2.11
C CYS A 34 3.74 15.64 2.17
N LYS A 35 3.23 15.20 3.33
CA LYS A 35 2.76 13.82 3.58
C LYS A 35 1.83 13.31 2.46
N PRO A 36 0.81 14.06 1.99
CA PRO A 36 -0.04 13.62 0.88
C PRO A 36 0.70 13.43 -0.45
N CYS A 37 1.68 14.28 -0.77
CA CYS A 37 2.45 14.17 -2.01
C CYS A 37 3.47 13.03 -1.94
N ASN A 38 4.10 12.81 -0.79
CA ASN A 38 4.95 11.64 -0.56
C ASN A 38 4.16 10.34 -0.68
N ASN A 39 2.96 10.27 -0.10
CA ASN A 39 2.08 9.11 -0.21
C ASN A 39 1.66 8.84 -1.67
N ARG A 40 1.33 9.88 -2.43
CA ARG A 40 1.00 9.77 -3.87
C ARG A 40 2.17 9.26 -4.72
N THR A 41 3.41 9.58 -4.37
CA THR A 41 4.58 9.11 -5.13
C THR A 41 4.93 7.64 -4.87
N ARG A 42 4.49 7.08 -3.74
CA ARG A 42 4.64 5.65 -3.43
C ARG A 42 3.50 4.79 -3.96
N ASN A 43 2.38 5.40 -4.34
CA ASN A 43 1.21 4.71 -4.86
C ASN A 43 0.40 5.66 -5.74
N THR A 44 0.32 5.39 -7.05
CA THR A 44 -0.55 6.14 -7.98
C THR A 44 -2.04 5.97 -7.66
N ASN A 45 -2.37 5.09 -6.71
CA ASN A 45 -3.69 4.64 -6.34
C ASN A 45 -4.52 4.08 -7.51
N LYS A 46 -4.00 3.98 -8.74
CA LYS A 46 -4.77 3.50 -9.90
C LYS A 46 -5.44 2.14 -9.64
N LYS A 47 -4.78 1.24 -8.90
CA LYS A 47 -5.32 -0.08 -8.52
C LYS A 47 -5.74 -0.19 -7.03
N THR A 48 -5.60 0.87 -6.24
CA THR A 48 -5.96 0.91 -4.81
C THR A 48 -6.92 2.04 -4.44
N LEU A 49 -7.42 2.76 -5.45
CA LEU A 49 -8.42 3.79 -5.32
C LEU A 49 -9.67 3.19 -4.68
N ILE A 50 -10.18 3.91 -3.68
CA ILE A 50 -11.49 3.65 -3.09
C ILE A 50 -12.48 4.48 -3.89
N ILE A 51 -13.52 3.81 -4.40
CA ILE A 51 -14.55 4.36 -5.27
C ILE A 51 -15.86 4.23 -4.49
N PRO A 52 -16.45 5.33 -4.00
CA PRO A 52 -17.78 5.27 -3.40
C PRO A 52 -18.82 5.04 -4.50
N VAL A 53 -19.71 4.05 -4.31
CA VAL A 53 -20.79 3.70 -5.24
C VAL A 53 -22.10 3.70 -4.46
N GLU A 54 -23.13 4.34 -5.00
CA GLU A 54 -24.48 4.32 -4.43
C GLU A 54 -25.21 3.04 -4.83
N ILE A 55 -25.67 2.27 -3.84
CA ILE A 55 -26.49 1.06 -4.03
C ILE A 55 -27.66 1.19 -3.07
N ASP A 56 -28.89 1.19 -3.59
CA ASP A 56 -30.14 1.31 -2.81
C ASP A 56 -30.18 2.53 -1.86
N GLY A 57 -29.58 3.65 -2.28
CA GLY A 57 -29.49 4.88 -1.47
C GLY A 57 -28.38 4.88 -0.42
N GLU A 58 -27.58 3.81 -0.34
CA GLU A 58 -26.42 3.73 0.55
C GLU A 58 -25.10 3.91 -0.22
N MET A 59 -24.21 4.74 0.32
CA MET A 59 -22.87 4.94 -0.22
C MET A 59 -21.93 3.84 0.28
N ILE A 60 -21.60 2.89 -0.59
CA ILE A 60 -20.71 1.77 -0.28
C ILE A 60 -19.36 1.98 -0.94
N ASP A 61 -18.29 1.89 -0.15
CA ASP A 61 -16.94 1.97 -0.67
C ASP A 61 -16.53 0.70 -1.42
N HIS A 62 -16.04 0.87 -2.64
CA HIS A 62 -15.57 -0.17 -3.54
C HIS A 62 -14.11 0.02 -3.92
N ARG A 63 -13.47 -1.03 -4.45
CA ARG A 63 -12.17 -0.93 -5.13
C ARG A 63 -11.95 -2.07 -6.11
N TYR A 64 -11.06 -1.84 -7.08
CA TYR A 64 -10.63 -2.87 -8.00
C TYR A 64 -9.67 -3.89 -7.34
N CYS A 65 -9.89 -5.17 -7.62
CA CYS A 65 -8.93 -6.22 -7.28
C CYS A 65 -7.70 -6.15 -8.17
N LYS A 66 -6.48 -6.16 -7.58
CA LYS A 66 -5.23 -6.14 -8.37
C LYS A 66 -4.99 -7.43 -9.19
N THR A 67 -5.75 -8.49 -8.96
CA THR A 67 -5.59 -9.78 -9.66
C THR A 67 -6.67 -10.00 -10.71
N CYS A 68 -7.95 -9.99 -10.34
CA CYS A 68 -9.06 -10.23 -11.28
C CYS A 68 -9.62 -8.94 -11.90
N GLU A 69 -9.17 -7.77 -11.46
CA GLU A 69 -9.58 -6.46 -12.00
C GLU A 69 -11.08 -6.13 -11.91
N GLU A 70 -11.85 -6.92 -11.16
CA GLU A 70 -13.24 -6.63 -10.83
C GLU A 70 -13.37 -5.56 -9.73
N LEU A 71 -14.37 -4.69 -9.88
CA LEU A 71 -14.80 -3.75 -8.85
C LEU A 71 -15.61 -4.50 -7.79
N LYS A 72 -15.20 -4.42 -6.53
CA LYS A 72 -15.88 -5.10 -5.42
C LYS A 72 -15.97 -4.19 -4.20
N PRO A 73 -16.97 -4.38 -3.32
CA PRO A 73 -17.07 -3.63 -2.08
C PRO A 73 -15.88 -3.96 -1.15
N LEU A 74 -15.51 -3.02 -0.28
CA LEU A 74 -14.31 -3.11 0.57
C LEU A 74 -14.34 -4.31 1.54
N ASP A 75 -15.52 -4.80 1.92
CA ASP A 75 -15.73 -5.98 2.75
C ASP A 75 -15.27 -7.29 2.09
N GLN A 76 -15.20 -7.33 0.75
CA GLN A 76 -14.66 -8.44 -0.05
C GLN A 76 -13.13 -8.46 -0.07
N PHE A 77 -12.48 -7.59 0.70
CA PHE A 77 -11.03 -7.51 0.87
C PHE A 77 -10.65 -7.69 2.34
N PHE A 78 -9.57 -8.43 2.60
CA PHE A 78 -9.05 -8.59 3.97
C PHE A 78 -8.53 -7.25 4.52
N SER A 79 -8.62 -7.07 5.84
CA SER A 79 -7.94 -5.98 6.55
C SER A 79 -6.41 -6.08 6.38
N ASN A 80 -5.74 -4.94 6.34
CA ASN A 80 -4.28 -4.85 6.36
C ASN A 80 -3.70 -4.63 7.77
N GLY A 81 -4.55 -4.59 8.81
CA GLY A 81 -4.15 -4.37 10.21
C GLY A 81 -3.73 -2.93 10.54
N ARG A 82 -3.88 -1.99 9.60
CA ARG A 82 -3.51 -0.57 9.74
C ARG A 82 -4.64 0.35 9.26
N GLY A 83 -5.88 -0.06 9.54
CA GLY A 83 -7.09 0.67 9.13
C GLY A 83 -7.40 0.65 7.63
N GLY A 84 -6.70 -0.13 6.81
CA GLY A 84 -6.95 -0.24 5.37
C GLY A 84 -7.29 -1.66 4.91
N ARG A 85 -7.52 -1.80 3.60
CA ARG A 85 -7.82 -3.08 2.95
C ARG A 85 -6.65 -3.56 2.08
N LYS A 86 -6.49 -4.88 1.96
CA LYS A 86 -5.50 -5.49 1.06
C LYS A 86 -5.89 -5.26 -0.40
N ALA A 87 -4.89 -5.30 -1.29
CA ALA A 87 -5.05 -4.98 -2.71
C ALA A 87 -5.84 -6.03 -3.53
N HIS A 88 -5.98 -7.26 -3.02
CA HIS A 88 -6.60 -8.40 -3.70
C HIS A 88 -7.88 -8.80 -2.96
N CYS A 89 -8.93 -9.14 -3.70
CA CYS A 89 -10.15 -9.68 -3.10
C CYS A 89 -9.83 -10.98 -2.35
N LYS A 90 -10.70 -11.37 -1.41
CA LYS A 90 -10.49 -12.54 -0.54
C LYS A 90 -10.11 -13.81 -1.34
N PRO A 91 -10.83 -14.20 -2.42
CA PRO A 91 -10.47 -15.39 -3.20
C PRO A 91 -9.07 -15.29 -3.83
N CYS A 92 -8.78 -14.20 -4.54
CA CYS A 92 -7.47 -14.00 -5.17
C CYS A 92 -6.33 -13.96 -4.15
N TYR A 93 -6.58 -13.41 -2.95
CA TYR A 93 -5.58 -13.38 -1.89
C TYR A 93 -5.26 -14.78 -1.36
N VAL A 94 -6.29 -15.61 -1.13
CA VAL A 94 -6.11 -17.00 -0.67
C VAL A 94 -5.27 -17.79 -1.67
N GLU A 95 -5.62 -17.72 -2.96
CA GLU A 95 -4.88 -18.42 -4.02
C GLU A 95 -3.43 -17.93 -4.14
N LYS A 96 -3.21 -16.62 -4.02
CA LYS A 96 -1.85 -16.06 -3.98
C LYS A 96 -1.04 -16.62 -2.80
N VAL A 97 -1.61 -16.68 -1.61
CA VAL A 97 -0.94 -17.21 -0.41
C VAL A 97 -0.61 -18.69 -0.57
N LYS A 98 -1.54 -19.50 -1.09
CA LYS A 98 -1.31 -20.92 -1.41
C LYS A 98 -0.14 -21.09 -2.37
N LYS A 99 -0.13 -20.35 -3.50
CA LYS A 99 0.96 -20.38 -4.48
C LYS A 99 2.31 -19.99 -3.86
N SER A 100 2.35 -18.92 -3.07
CA SER A 100 3.59 -18.50 -2.39
C SER A 100 4.08 -19.53 -1.36
N LYS A 101 3.17 -20.25 -0.68
CA LYS A 101 3.54 -21.35 0.20
C LYS A 101 4.15 -22.50 -0.59
N ALA A 102 3.50 -22.95 -1.66
CA ALA A 102 4.00 -24.02 -2.52
C ALA A 102 5.40 -23.70 -3.09
N ILE A 103 5.60 -22.49 -3.61
CA ILE A 103 6.91 -22.03 -4.11
C ILE A 103 7.96 -22.08 -2.99
N ARG A 104 7.64 -21.58 -1.79
CA ARG A 104 8.59 -21.58 -0.67
C ARG A 104 9.00 -22.99 -0.25
N GLU A 105 8.06 -23.93 -0.20
CA GLU A 105 8.37 -25.32 0.14
C GLU A 105 9.21 -25.99 -0.95
N ALA A 106 8.89 -25.76 -2.24
CA ALA A 106 9.72 -26.26 -3.34
C ALA A 106 11.16 -25.72 -3.29
N LEU A 107 11.34 -24.42 -2.98
CA LEU A 107 12.66 -23.81 -2.85
C LEU A 107 13.45 -24.33 -1.64
N LYS A 108 12.79 -24.63 -0.52
CA LYS A 108 13.44 -25.25 0.65
C LYS A 108 13.94 -26.66 0.35
N ASN A 109 13.14 -27.45 -0.37
CA ASN A 109 13.47 -28.83 -0.72
C ASN A 109 14.58 -28.90 -1.79
N ASN A 110 14.84 -27.82 -2.51
CA ASN A 110 15.92 -27.70 -3.49
C ASN A 110 17.17 -26.98 -2.94
N ARG A 111 17.39 -26.94 -1.61
CA ARG A 111 18.60 -26.34 -1.04
C ARG A 111 19.84 -27.16 -1.46
N PRO A 112 20.82 -26.56 -2.19
CA PRO A 112 22.02 -27.26 -2.66
C PRO A 112 22.89 -27.79 -1.50
N ASP A 113 22.72 -27.22 -0.31
CA ASP A 113 23.40 -27.61 0.92
C ASP A 113 23.07 -29.05 1.35
N GLN A 114 21.88 -29.57 1.00
CA GLN A 114 21.48 -30.96 1.29
C GLN A 114 22.03 -31.96 0.26
N ALA A 115 22.44 -31.50 -0.93
CA ALA A 115 23.04 -32.35 -1.96
C ALA A 115 24.54 -32.65 -1.71
N ARG A 116 25.18 -31.99 -0.75
CA ARG A 116 26.59 -32.21 -0.37
C ARG A 116 26.80 -33.24 0.75
N ALA A 117 25.74 -33.84 1.29
CA ALA A 117 25.81 -34.82 2.38
C ALA A 117 25.81 -36.28 1.90
N ILE A 118 25.91 -36.52 0.59
CA ILE A 118 26.03 -37.86 -0.01
C ILE A 118 27.26 -37.84 -0.93
N ALA A 119 28.44 -37.85 -0.32
CA ALA A 119 29.72 -38.13 -0.96
C ALA A 119 30.70 -38.65 0.09
#